data_AF-T2JRQ5-F1
#
_entry.id   AF-T2JRQ5-F1
#
_cell.length_a   1.000
_cell.length_b   1.000
_cell.length_c   1.000
_cell.angle_alpha   90.00
_cell.angle_beta   90.00
_cell.angle_gamma   90.00
#
_symmetry.space_group_name_H-M   'P 1'
#
loop_
_entity.id
_entity.type
_entity.pdbx_description
1 polymer ?
#
loop_
_entity_poly.entity_id
_entity_poly.type
_entity_poly.pdbx_seq_one_letter_code
_entity_poly.pdbx_strand_id
1 'polypeptide(L)' 'MTCEQLQQSYQKQLVKAGVCQKKAEQAAKTLTVQELEIIGEIWQDWGKVVDRLN' A
#
# COMPACT_ATOMS: atom_id res chain seq x y z
N MET A 1 -8.08 1.48 12.17
CA MET A 1 -8.54 1.45 10.76
C MET A 1 -9.21 0.10 10.54
N THR A 2 -10.29 0.01 9.76
CA THR A 2 -10.88 -1.29 9.41
C THR A 2 -10.07 -1.97 8.30
N CYS A 3 -10.21 -3.29 8.16
CA CYS A 3 -9.59 -4.06 7.07
C CYS A 3 -9.91 -3.43 5.70
N GLU A 4 -11.18 -3.08 5.45
CA GLU A 4 -11.62 -2.45 4.20
C GLU A 4 -10.94 -1.09 3.94
N GLN A 5 -10.71 -0.28 4.97
CA GLN A 5 -10.00 0.99 4.83
C GLN A 5 -8.53 0.79 4.45
N LEU A 6 -7.85 -0.21 5.04
CA LEU A 6 -6.49 -0.60 4.67
C LEU A 6 -6.41 -1.05 3.22
N GLN A 7 -7.31 -1.95 2.82
CA GLN A 7 -7.39 -2.46 1.45
C GLN A 7 -7.62 -1.34 0.44
N GLN A 8 -8.57 -0.44 0.70
CA GLN A 8 -8.84 0.70 -0.18
C GLN A 8 -7.65 1.67 -0.27
N SER A 9 -6.99 1.95 0.86
CA SER A 9 -5.82 2.81 0.89
C SER A 9 -4.69 2.21 0.06
N TYR A 10 -4.37 0.92 0.29
CA TYR A 10 -3.34 0.20 -0.43
C TYR A 10 -3.62 0.12 -1.93
N GLN A 11 -4.85 -0.21 -2.32
CA GLN A 11 -5.28 -0.20 -3.72
C GLN A 11 -5.03 1.16 -4.39
N LYS A 12 -5.42 2.27 -3.73
CA LYS A 12 -5.22 3.62 -4.27
C LYS A 12 -3.74 3.94 -4.48
N GLN A 13 -2.87 3.51 -3.56
CA GLN A 13 -1.42 3.74 -3.70
C GLN A 13 -0.83 2.93 -4.86
N LEU A 14 -1.24 1.68 -5.03
CA LEU A 14 -0.82 0.87 -6.18
C LEU A 14 -1.22 1.52 -7.51
N VAL A 15 -2.46 2.02 -7.61
CA VAL A 15 -2.91 2.73 -8.81
C VAL A 15 -2.11 4.00 -9.06
N LYS A 16 -1.81 4.79 -8.01
CA LYS A 16 -0.94 5.98 -8.12
C LYS A 16 0.48 5.63 -8.60
N ALA A 17 1.00 4.48 -8.20
CA ALA A 17 2.28 3.95 -8.65
C ALA A 17 2.25 3.38 -10.09
N GLY A 18 1.10 3.41 -10.77
CA GLY A 18 0.94 2.95 -12.15
C GLY A 18 0.49 1.50 -12.30
N VAL A 19 0.16 0.81 -11.21
CA VAL A 19 -0.41 -0.55 -11.28
C VAL A 19 -1.83 -0.46 -11.83
N CYS A 20 -2.19 -1.35 -12.77
CA CYS A 20 -3.54 -1.33 -13.33
C CYS A 20 -4.61 -1.64 -12.27
N GLN A 21 -5.79 -1.01 -12.41
CA GLN A 21 -6.84 -1.04 -11.39
C GLN A 21 -7.25 -2.46 -10.96
N LYS A 22 -7.40 -3.39 -11.91
CA LYS A 22 -7.77 -4.79 -11.61
C LYS A 22 -6.71 -5.51 -10.79
N LYS A 23 -5.42 -5.31 -11.11
CA LYS A 23 -4.32 -5.91 -10.34
C LYS A 23 -4.21 -5.29 -8.95
N ALA A 24 -4.39 -3.98 -8.84
CA ALA A 24 -4.39 -3.28 -7.56
C ALA A 24 -5.53 -3.74 -6.65
N GLU A 25 -6.73 -3.91 -7.20
CA GLU A 25 -7.89 -4.42 -6.47
C GLU A 25 -7.67 -5.87 -6.00
N GLN A 26 -7.16 -6.73 -6.88
CA GLN A 26 -6.85 -8.11 -6.54
C GLN A 26 -5.81 -8.18 -5.42
N ALA A 27 -4.70 -7.46 -5.55
CA ALA A 27 -3.64 -7.43 -4.53
C ALA A 27 -4.16 -6.95 -3.17
N ALA A 28 -4.98 -5.90 -3.14
CA ALA A 28 -5.57 -5.41 -1.90
C ALA A 28 -6.51 -6.41 -1.22
N LYS A 29 -7.28 -7.19 -2.00
CA LYS A 29 -8.21 -8.19 -1.45
C LYS A 29 -7.53 -9.50 -1.05
N THR A 30 -6.36 -9.82 -1.59
CA THR A 30 -5.62 -11.05 -1.29
C THR A 30 -4.85 -10.97 0.04
N LEU A 31 -4.39 -9.78 0.42
CA LEU A 31 -3.58 -9.61 1.62
C LEU A 31 -4.41 -9.55 2.89
N THR A 32 -3.84 -10.08 3.97
CA THR A 32 -4.37 -9.95 5.33
C THR A 32 -4.15 -8.54 5.88
N VAL A 33 -4.88 -8.20 6.95
CA VAL A 33 -4.69 -6.91 7.67
C VAL A 33 -3.25 -6.74 8.12
N GLN A 34 -2.64 -7.77 8.69
CA GLN A 34 -1.29 -7.71 9.23
C GLN A 34 -0.25 -7.48 8.12
N GLU A 35 -0.40 -8.12 6.96
CA GLU A 35 0.48 -7.88 5.81
C GLU A 35 0.32 -6.45 5.27
N LEU A 36 -0.90 -5.93 5.22
CA LEU A 36 -1.17 -4.55 4.82
C LEU A 36 -0.55 -3.52 5.78
N GLU A 37 -0.56 -3.80 7.08
CA GLU A 37 0.10 -2.97 8.09
C GLU A 37 1.62 -2.96 7.91
N ILE A 38 2.24 -4.13 7.76
CA ILE A 38 3.69 -4.26 7.51
C ILE A 38 4.10 -3.49 6.25
N ILE A 39 3.33 -3.60 5.16
CA ILE A 39 3.60 -2.87 3.92
C ILE A 39 3.52 -1.35 4.14
N GLY A 40 2.52 -0.90 4.91
CA GLY A 40 2.38 0.51 5.26
C GLY A 40 3.60 1.05 6.01
N GLU A 41 4.10 0.30 6.99
CA GLU A 41 5.31 0.64 7.75
C GLU A 41 6.54 0.71 6.84
N ILE A 42 6.74 -0.31 5.99
CA ILE A 42 7.85 -0.35 5.04
C ILE A 42 7.83 0.86 4.11
N TRP A 43 6.67 1.21 3.55
CA TRP A 43 6.56 2.38 2.66
C TRP A 43 6.84 3.69 3.38
N GLN A 44 6.34 3.85 4.61
CA GLN A 44 6.59 5.06 5.40
C GLN A 44 8.08 5.22 5.71
N ASP A 45 8.76 4.14 6.08
CA ASP A 45 10.18 4.17 6.38
C ASP A 45 11.04 4.36 5.13
N TRP A 46 10.66 3.72 4.02
CA TRP A 46 11.32 3.93 2.73
C TRP A 46 11.20 5.37 2.24
N GLY A 47 10.03 5.99 2.39
CA GLY A 47 9.82 7.40 2.05
C GLY A 47 10.80 8.33 2.78
N LYS A 48 11.02 8.09 4.07
CA LYS A 48 12.02 8.85 4.86
C LYS A 48 13.44 8.67 4.36
N VAL A 49 13.80 7.47 3.87
CA VAL A 49 15.13 7.21 3.30
C VAL A 49 15.32 7.99 2.01
N VAL A 50 14.33 7.93 1.11
CA VAL A 50 14.37 8.66 -0.17
C VAL A 50 14.42 10.17 0.04
N ASP A 51 13.63 10.70 0.98
CA ASP A 51 13.62 12.14 1.29
C ASP A 51 14.99 12.66 1.77
N ARG A 52 15.83 11.81 2.39
CA ARG A 52 17.19 12.19 2.82
C ARG A 52 18.21 12.21 1.68
N LEU A 53 17.85 11.66 0.51
CA LEU A 53 18.72 11.63 -0.67
C LEU A 53 18.48 12.83 -1.61
N ASN A 54 17.42 13.60 -1.36
CA ASN A 54 17.10 14.86 -2.06
C ASN A 54 17.59 16.07 -1.27
#